data_AF-A0A1Y3XYH9-F1
#
_entry.id   AF-A0A1Y3XYH9-F1
#
_cell.length_a   1.000
_cell.length_b   1.000
_cell.length_c   1.000
_cell.angle_alpha   90.00
_cell.angle_beta   90.00
_cell.angle_gamma   90.00
#
_symmetry.space_group_name_H-M   'P 1'
#
loop_
_entity.id
_entity.type
_entity.pdbx_description
1 polymer ?
#
loop_
_entity_poly.entity_id
_entity_poly.type
_entity_poly.pdbx_seq_one_letter_code
_entity_poly.pdbx_strand_id
1 'polypeptide(L)'
;MSKPGLVTIRVAQKQEQQLHSSIRRIIGLLPAQFMAGIIDSLDLDANPRNSRLGSVTDAIIHSIEQDELSQDKLFPFKTKGILLAASRYEELERNRFALQFVDINTEGILDGGHNTLAVGTYILLQAMKAAGKTPPKKSGRMIWEDFKKTWEECRADIEAYLEMRRDKTTCDKLASNGVGTLDFEIPIELLLPVDQSNELCLESFHTSLLEICDARNNNVQLTQGTKADKEGIFDAFKDRFKKKDPELAAEISWKTNDGNRIESRTLVALAWIPLSLTHWVKGSDKIFDAPTASSIYSGKQKCLDKFLDLMRCEQITSEEKDGRRELKDDIVGSALSVAVDLPYLFDKLYEMFPDCYNTIGSFGRISAVKGLMNKRNEYETPFLRSPVKRPVPDAFIYPLIFGLRALMRINSTTGRVEWKMDPYVFTDSEQCREAIIQYCGVIQQSDYDPQKVGKGAFSYVSAENAMKLAYGDYLESEA
;
A
#
# COMPACT_ATOMS: atom_id res chain seq x y z
N MET A 1 -25.11 8.62 -22.50
CA MET A 1 -24.29 7.50 -22.01
C MET A 1 -22.84 7.83 -22.30
N SER A 2 -22.08 8.25 -21.28
CA SER A 2 -20.65 8.52 -21.42
C SER A 2 -19.91 7.20 -21.67
N LYS A 3 -18.95 7.20 -22.60
CA LYS A 3 -17.99 6.10 -22.71
C LYS A 3 -17.21 6.02 -21.38
N PRO A 4 -17.06 4.84 -20.77
CA PRO A 4 -16.24 4.70 -19.56
C PRO A 4 -14.81 5.19 -19.86
N GLY A 5 -14.25 5.99 -18.95
CA GLY A 5 -12.87 6.52 -19.05
C GLY A 5 -12.68 7.84 -19.79
N LEU A 6 -13.73 8.52 -20.24
CA LEU A 6 -13.63 9.83 -20.91
C LEU A 6 -13.93 10.99 -19.95
N VAL A 7 -12.94 11.84 -19.67
CA VAL A 7 -13.08 13.05 -18.83
C VAL A 7 -13.01 14.29 -19.70
N THR A 8 -14.02 15.16 -19.63
CA THR A 8 -13.95 16.47 -20.29
C THR A 8 -13.56 17.54 -19.28
N ILE A 9 -12.49 18.29 -19.56
CA ILE A 9 -12.07 19.45 -18.75
C ILE A 9 -12.03 20.71 -19.60
N ARG A 10 -12.03 21.88 -18.93
CA ARG A 10 -11.73 23.17 -19.55
C ARG A 10 -10.45 23.74 -18.95
N VAL A 11 -9.55 24.22 -19.79
CA VAL A 11 -8.32 24.90 -19.37
C VAL A 11 -8.40 26.37 -19.80
N ALA A 12 -8.82 27.24 -18.88
CA ALA A 12 -8.80 28.68 -19.05
C ALA A 12 -7.36 29.22 -19.05
N GLN A 13 -7.15 30.35 -19.73
CA GLN A 13 -5.85 31.02 -19.80
C GLN A 13 -4.68 30.09 -20.19
N LYS A 14 -4.94 29.15 -21.12
CA LYS A 14 -3.98 28.10 -21.47
C LYS A 14 -2.72 28.65 -22.15
N GLN A 15 -1.57 28.12 -21.75
CA GLN A 15 -0.30 28.23 -22.45
C GLN A 15 0.23 26.84 -22.76
N GLU A 16 0.89 26.72 -23.90
CA GLU A 16 1.43 25.44 -24.38
C GLU A 16 2.94 25.51 -24.49
N GLN A 17 3.60 24.43 -24.08
CA GLN A 17 5.04 24.27 -24.12
C GLN A 17 5.37 22.86 -24.61
N GLN A 18 6.36 22.74 -25.49
CA GLN A 18 6.95 21.45 -25.86
C GLN A 18 8.44 21.51 -25.53
N LEU A 19 8.79 20.99 -24.35
CA LEU A 19 10.17 21.01 -23.83
C LEU A 19 10.86 19.64 -23.96
N HIS A 20 10.09 18.58 -24.25
CA HIS A 20 10.56 17.21 -24.42
C HIS A 20 10.06 16.65 -25.75
N SER A 21 10.79 15.69 -26.32
CA SER A 21 10.45 15.10 -27.63
C SER A 21 9.14 14.32 -27.61
N SER A 22 8.77 13.73 -26.47
CA SER A 22 7.54 12.94 -26.30
C SER A 22 6.45 13.63 -25.48
N ILE A 23 6.71 14.77 -24.83
CA ILE A 23 5.74 15.45 -23.95
C ILE A 23 5.39 16.84 -24.46
N ARG A 24 4.09 17.04 -24.64
CA ARG A 24 3.41 18.33 -24.76
C ARG A 24 2.83 18.73 -23.40
N ARG A 25 3.18 19.91 -22.93
CA ARG A 25 2.76 20.46 -21.63
C ARG A 25 1.80 21.62 -21.84
N ILE A 26 0.62 21.53 -21.23
CA ILE A 26 -0.39 22.59 -21.23
C ILE A 26 -0.56 23.10 -19.80
N ILE A 27 -0.38 24.40 -19.60
CA ILE A 27 -0.51 25.05 -18.29
C ILE A 27 -1.68 26.01 -18.36
N GLY A 28 -2.55 26.03 -17.36
CA GLY A 28 -3.62 27.01 -17.29
C GLY A 28 -4.42 26.89 -16.01
N LEU A 29 -5.68 27.31 -16.08
CA LEU A 29 -6.59 27.35 -14.95
C LEU A 29 -7.80 26.46 -15.21
N LEU A 30 -8.10 25.55 -14.29
CA LEU A 30 -9.22 24.63 -14.31
C LEU A 30 -10.36 25.20 -13.44
N PRO A 31 -11.52 25.53 -14.02
CA PRO A 31 -12.69 25.90 -13.23
C PRO A 31 -13.12 24.73 -12.33
N ALA A 32 -13.35 25.03 -11.05
CA ALA A 32 -13.53 24.02 -10.00
C ALA A 32 -14.63 22.98 -10.29
N GLN A 33 -15.68 23.32 -11.04
CA GLN A 33 -16.75 22.39 -11.43
C GLN A 33 -16.26 21.17 -12.24
N PHE A 34 -15.15 21.29 -12.97
CA PHE A 34 -14.61 20.17 -13.76
C PHE A 34 -13.88 19.13 -12.90
N MET A 35 -13.60 19.45 -11.63
CA MET A 35 -13.00 18.50 -10.69
C MET A 35 -13.87 17.30 -10.41
N ALA A 36 -15.20 17.46 -10.43
CA ALA A 36 -16.10 16.35 -10.19
C ALA A 36 -15.91 15.25 -11.23
N GLY A 37 -15.81 15.60 -12.52
CA GLY A 37 -15.57 14.61 -13.59
C GLY A 37 -14.20 13.93 -13.49
N ILE A 38 -13.18 14.65 -13.02
CA ILE A 38 -11.85 14.08 -12.71
C ILE A 38 -11.96 13.06 -11.57
N ILE A 39 -12.58 13.44 -10.45
CA ILE A 39 -12.73 12.59 -9.26
C ILE A 39 -13.64 11.39 -9.54
N ASP A 40 -14.66 11.54 -10.39
CA ASP A 40 -15.54 10.44 -10.79
C ASP A 40 -14.77 9.36 -11.56
N SER A 41 -13.82 9.76 -12.40
CA SER A 41 -13.20 8.85 -13.37
C SER A 41 -11.82 8.36 -12.96
N LEU A 42 -11.17 9.01 -11.99
CA LEU A 42 -9.80 8.72 -11.58
C LEU A 42 -9.71 8.36 -10.10
N ASP A 43 -8.71 7.54 -9.81
CA ASP A 43 -8.16 7.34 -8.47
C ASP A 43 -6.73 7.95 -8.40
N LEU A 44 -5.95 7.59 -7.38
CA LEU A 44 -4.54 7.95 -7.24
C LEU A 44 -3.62 6.77 -7.61
N ASP A 45 -4.05 5.88 -8.50
CA ASP A 45 -3.28 4.72 -8.96
C ASP A 45 -1.94 5.12 -9.59
N ALA A 46 -1.97 6.14 -10.47
CA ALA A 46 -0.76 6.73 -11.06
C ALA A 46 0.16 7.41 -10.05
N ASN A 47 -0.31 7.65 -8.83
CA ASN A 47 0.46 8.32 -7.79
C ASN A 47 1.14 7.31 -6.86
N PRO A 48 2.42 7.50 -6.45
CA PRO A 48 3.05 6.56 -5.54
C PRO A 48 2.42 6.65 -4.16
N ARG A 49 1.71 7.73 -3.85
CA ARG A 49 1.12 7.94 -2.54
C ARG A 49 -0.38 8.12 -2.67
N ASN A 50 -1.09 7.61 -1.68
CA ASN A 50 -2.43 8.10 -1.40
C ASN A 50 -2.34 9.42 -0.62
N SER A 51 -3.30 10.29 -0.88
CA SER A 51 -3.45 11.54 -0.16
C SER A 51 -4.19 11.33 1.16
N ARG A 52 -3.92 12.21 2.12
CA ARG A 52 -4.55 12.21 3.44
C ARG A 52 -4.87 13.64 3.87
N LEU A 53 -6.02 13.83 4.52
CA LEU A 53 -6.35 15.08 5.19
C LEU A 53 -5.34 15.38 6.31
N GLY A 54 -4.89 16.62 6.35
CA GLY A 54 -3.97 17.15 7.35
C GLY A 54 -3.83 18.66 7.20
N SER A 55 -2.77 19.22 7.78
CA SER A 55 -2.53 20.66 7.78
C SER A 55 -2.47 21.27 6.37
N VAL A 56 -1.91 20.55 5.40
CA VAL A 56 -1.82 21.00 4.00
C VAL A 56 -3.21 21.10 3.36
N THR A 57 -4.02 20.06 3.45
CA THR A 57 -5.38 20.07 2.88
C THR A 57 -6.27 21.07 3.59
N ASP A 58 -6.13 21.21 4.92
CA ASP A 58 -6.89 22.18 5.72
C ASP A 58 -6.54 23.62 5.28
N ALA A 59 -5.26 23.92 5.02
CA ALA A 59 -4.84 25.23 4.49
C ALA A 59 -5.35 25.51 3.07
N ILE A 60 -5.40 24.48 2.20
CA ILE A 60 -5.96 24.61 0.85
C ILE A 60 -7.46 24.89 0.93
N ILE A 61 -8.21 24.12 1.73
CA ILE A 61 -9.66 24.32 1.93
C ILE A 61 -9.93 25.73 2.45
N HIS A 62 -9.19 26.17 3.47
CA HIS A 62 -9.31 27.53 3.98
C HIS A 62 -9.01 28.60 2.91
N SER A 63 -8.00 28.36 2.06
CA SER A 63 -7.67 29.29 0.98
C SER A 63 -8.78 29.38 -0.07
N ILE A 64 -9.47 28.27 -0.37
CA ILE A 64 -10.65 28.25 -1.25
C ILE A 64 -11.78 29.06 -0.64
N GLU A 65 -12.10 28.84 0.64
CA GLU A 65 -13.15 29.56 1.36
C GLU A 65 -12.93 31.09 1.34
N GLN A 66 -11.69 31.53 1.52
CA GLN A 66 -11.35 32.95 1.45
C GLN A 66 -11.45 33.50 0.02
N ASP A 67 -11.14 32.70 -0.99
CA ASP A 67 -11.12 33.14 -2.39
C ASP A 67 -12.53 33.29 -2.98
N GLU A 68 -13.46 32.42 -2.61
CA GLU A 68 -14.85 32.56 -3.03
C GLU A 68 -15.49 33.86 -2.54
N LEU A 69 -15.06 34.35 -1.37
CA LEU A 69 -15.52 35.61 -0.80
C LEU A 69 -14.77 36.83 -1.33
N SER A 70 -13.63 36.63 -2.00
CA SER A 70 -12.74 37.70 -2.47
C SER A 70 -12.98 38.04 -3.94
N GLN A 71 -12.83 39.32 -4.27
CA GLN A 71 -12.79 39.81 -5.65
C GLN A 71 -11.41 39.65 -6.30
N ASP A 72 -10.35 39.47 -5.49
CA ASP A 72 -8.97 39.44 -5.98
C ASP A 72 -8.59 38.09 -6.63
N LYS A 73 -9.39 37.03 -6.38
CA LYS A 73 -9.25 35.68 -6.95
C LYS A 73 -7.79 35.19 -6.97
N LEU A 74 -7.17 35.17 -5.79
CA LEU A 74 -5.76 34.84 -5.58
C LEU A 74 -5.49 33.35 -5.36
N PHE A 75 -6.52 32.50 -5.24
CA PHE A 75 -6.34 31.07 -5.03
C PHE A 75 -5.38 30.40 -6.02
N PRO A 76 -5.41 30.72 -7.34
CA PRO A 76 -4.44 30.18 -8.29
C PRO A 76 -2.96 30.39 -7.90
N PHE A 77 -2.64 31.43 -7.13
CA PHE A 77 -1.28 31.73 -6.69
C PHE A 77 -0.94 31.12 -5.33
N LYS A 78 -1.94 30.63 -4.59
CA LYS A 78 -1.80 30.07 -3.23
C LYS A 78 -1.64 28.54 -3.22
N THR A 79 -1.84 27.88 -4.36
CA THR A 79 -1.73 26.43 -4.50
C THR A 79 -0.72 26.04 -5.58
N LYS A 80 -0.17 24.83 -5.46
CA LYS A 80 0.63 24.19 -6.52
C LYS A 80 -0.22 23.70 -7.70
N GLY A 81 -1.53 23.66 -7.55
CA GLY A 81 -2.43 23.17 -8.59
C GLY A 81 -2.40 21.66 -8.76
N ILE A 82 -2.93 21.17 -9.88
CA ILE A 82 -3.06 19.74 -10.18
C ILE A 82 -2.18 19.39 -11.38
N LEU A 83 -1.42 18.31 -11.26
CA LEU A 83 -0.70 17.69 -12.38
C LEU A 83 -1.51 16.50 -12.90
N LEU A 84 -1.93 16.56 -14.15
CA LEU A 84 -2.74 15.53 -14.81
C LEU A 84 -2.03 15.03 -16.07
N ALA A 85 -2.06 13.73 -16.33
CA ALA A 85 -1.49 13.16 -17.55
C ALA A 85 -2.43 12.16 -18.21
N ALA A 86 -2.52 12.18 -19.54
CA ALA A 86 -3.33 11.25 -20.32
C ALA A 86 -2.65 10.94 -21.67
N SER A 87 -2.65 9.67 -22.09
CA SER A 87 -2.06 9.26 -23.37
C SER A 87 -2.98 9.47 -24.57
N ARG A 88 -4.29 9.59 -24.34
CA ARG A 88 -5.29 9.81 -25.38
C ARG A 88 -6.09 11.07 -25.10
N TYR A 89 -6.19 11.93 -26.10
CA TYR A 89 -6.94 13.16 -25.96
C TYR A 89 -7.53 13.68 -27.29
N GLU A 90 -8.58 14.47 -27.14
CA GLU A 90 -9.18 15.28 -28.21
C GLU A 90 -9.30 16.73 -27.74
N GLU A 91 -8.78 17.67 -28.55
CA GLU A 91 -9.03 19.09 -28.33
C GLU A 91 -10.41 19.47 -28.85
N LEU A 92 -11.21 20.04 -27.95
CA LEU A 92 -12.55 20.51 -28.22
C LEU A 92 -12.60 22.04 -28.24
N GLU A 93 -13.68 22.59 -28.77
CA GLU A 93 -13.92 24.03 -28.74
C GLU A 93 -13.92 24.61 -27.33
N ARG A 94 -13.57 25.91 -27.23
CA ARG A 94 -13.56 26.72 -26.00
C ARG A 94 -12.54 26.24 -24.95
N ASN A 95 -11.36 25.84 -25.44
CA ASN A 95 -10.25 25.32 -24.62
C ASN A 95 -10.67 24.12 -23.76
N ARG A 96 -11.46 23.21 -24.34
CA ARG A 96 -11.86 21.98 -23.69
C ARG A 96 -11.02 20.82 -24.21
N PHE A 97 -10.81 19.84 -23.35
CA PHE A 97 -10.08 18.62 -23.69
C PHE A 97 -10.92 17.44 -23.25
N ALA A 98 -11.15 16.49 -24.15
CA ALA A 98 -11.64 15.18 -23.79
C ALA A 98 -10.42 14.27 -23.60
N LEU A 99 -10.22 13.80 -22.38
CA LEU A 99 -9.08 12.99 -21.97
C LEU A 99 -9.54 11.55 -21.77
N GLN A 100 -8.74 10.60 -22.25
CA GLN A 100 -8.93 9.19 -22.00
C GLN A 100 -7.65 8.61 -21.40
N PHE A 101 -7.84 7.91 -20.28
CA PHE A 101 -6.75 7.30 -19.51
C PHE A 101 -6.69 5.82 -19.88
N VAL A 102 -5.65 5.41 -20.60
CA VAL A 102 -5.52 4.03 -21.11
C VAL A 102 -4.87 3.13 -20.08
N ASP A 103 -3.75 3.59 -19.49
CA ASP A 103 -3.11 2.92 -18.36
C ASP A 103 -3.28 3.76 -17.08
N ILE A 104 -4.25 3.36 -16.24
CA ILE A 104 -4.56 4.07 -14.98
C ILE A 104 -3.41 4.02 -13.95
N ASN A 105 -2.46 3.09 -14.11
CA ASN A 105 -1.32 2.95 -13.20
C ASN A 105 -0.21 3.96 -13.48
N THR A 106 -0.21 4.60 -14.64
CA THR A 106 0.79 5.62 -15.05
C THR A 106 0.14 6.96 -15.39
N GLU A 107 -1.11 6.94 -15.84
CA GLU A 107 -1.89 8.10 -16.26
C GLU A 107 -2.92 8.51 -15.21
N GLY A 108 -3.19 9.81 -15.08
CA GLY A 108 -4.10 10.36 -14.08
C GLY A 108 -3.46 11.46 -13.25
N ILE A 109 -3.77 11.49 -11.96
CA ILE A 109 -3.33 12.54 -11.03
C ILE A 109 -1.91 12.25 -10.53
N LEU A 110 -0.95 13.12 -10.86
CA LEU A 110 0.47 12.88 -10.59
C LEU A 110 1.07 13.71 -9.43
N ASP A 111 0.31 14.66 -8.86
CA ASP A 111 0.80 15.65 -7.88
C ASP A 111 0.70 15.25 -6.39
N GLY A 112 0.39 13.99 -6.09
CA GLY A 112 0.23 13.49 -4.73
C GLY A 112 -1.22 13.55 -4.23
N GLY A 113 -2.16 14.05 -5.03
CA GLY A 113 -3.59 14.01 -4.77
C GLY A 113 -4.09 14.89 -3.63
N HIS A 114 -3.22 15.63 -2.92
CA HIS A 114 -3.64 16.46 -1.79
C HIS A 114 -4.50 17.65 -2.22
N ASN A 115 -4.16 18.30 -3.34
CA ASN A 115 -4.98 19.36 -3.91
C ASN A 115 -6.32 18.80 -4.37
N THR A 116 -6.32 17.66 -5.07
CA THR A 116 -7.54 16.96 -5.49
C THR A 116 -8.42 16.58 -4.29
N LEU A 117 -7.84 16.00 -3.23
CA LEU A 117 -8.57 15.62 -2.02
C LEU A 117 -9.14 16.84 -1.30
N ALA A 118 -8.39 17.93 -1.20
CA ALA A 118 -8.84 19.17 -0.58
C ALA A 118 -10.02 19.80 -1.35
N VAL A 119 -9.88 19.94 -2.66
CA VAL A 119 -10.94 20.49 -3.52
C VAL A 119 -12.16 19.58 -3.55
N GLY A 120 -11.96 18.26 -3.69
CA GLY A 120 -13.04 17.28 -3.64
C GLY A 120 -13.77 17.29 -2.30
N THR A 121 -13.04 17.37 -1.18
CA THR A 121 -13.62 17.52 0.16
C THR A 121 -14.45 18.80 0.26
N TYR A 122 -13.95 19.92 -0.27
CA TYR A 122 -14.70 21.18 -0.28
C TYR A 122 -16.02 21.03 -1.06
N ILE A 123 -15.97 20.50 -2.28
CA ILE A 123 -17.15 20.27 -3.13
C ILE A 123 -18.18 19.39 -2.42
N LEU A 124 -17.72 18.26 -1.85
CA LEU A 124 -18.57 17.34 -1.11
C LEU A 124 -19.29 18.05 0.05
N LEU A 125 -18.57 18.87 0.84
CA LEU A 125 -19.17 19.58 1.96
C LEU A 125 -20.17 20.65 1.52
N GLN A 126 -19.90 21.38 0.43
CA GLN A 126 -20.86 22.34 -0.12
C GLN A 126 -22.11 21.64 -0.66
N ALA A 127 -21.96 20.47 -1.31
CA ALA A 127 -23.09 19.68 -1.78
C ALA A 127 -23.98 19.19 -0.63
N MET A 128 -23.39 18.70 0.46
CA MET A 128 -24.13 18.30 1.66
C MET A 128 -24.88 19.48 2.29
N LYS A 129 -24.22 20.64 2.35
CA LYS A 129 -24.83 21.88 2.85
C LYS A 129 -26.00 22.33 1.97
N ALA A 130 -25.85 22.28 0.64
CA ALA A 130 -26.92 22.59 -0.31
C ALA A 130 -28.13 21.64 -0.15
N ALA A 131 -27.87 20.36 0.11
CA ALA A 131 -28.90 19.34 0.34
C ALA A 131 -29.52 19.41 1.75
N GLY A 132 -29.03 20.27 2.65
CA GLY A 132 -29.47 20.32 4.04
C GLY A 132 -29.11 19.07 4.86
N LYS A 133 -28.12 18.29 4.41
CA LYS A 133 -27.68 17.04 5.04
C LYS A 133 -26.52 17.29 5.99
N THR A 134 -26.39 16.41 6.99
CA THR A 134 -25.23 16.43 7.89
C THR A 134 -23.96 16.08 7.11
N PRO A 135 -22.85 16.82 7.31
CA PRO A 135 -21.60 16.51 6.62
C PRO A 135 -21.05 15.13 7.02
N PRO A 136 -20.43 14.39 6.09
CA PRO A 136 -19.76 13.13 6.40
C PRO A 136 -18.69 13.30 7.47
N LYS A 137 -18.54 12.28 8.32
CA LYS A 137 -17.53 12.25 9.38
C LYS A 137 -16.14 12.41 8.78
N LYS A 138 -15.22 13.09 9.49
CA LYS A 138 -13.82 13.27 9.04
C LYS A 138 -13.13 11.94 8.73
N SER A 139 -13.48 10.85 9.43
CA SER A 139 -12.95 9.51 9.15
C SER A 139 -13.27 9.03 7.75
N GLY A 140 -14.50 9.23 7.24
CA GLY A 140 -14.91 8.84 5.89
C GLY A 140 -14.29 9.69 4.77
N ARG A 141 -13.32 10.54 5.09
CA ARG A 141 -12.62 11.39 4.13
C ARG A 141 -11.17 11.61 4.55
N MET A 142 -10.68 10.81 5.51
CA MET A 142 -9.36 11.01 6.09
C MET A 142 -8.28 10.68 5.07
N ILE A 143 -8.42 9.57 4.36
CA ILE A 143 -7.57 9.15 3.25
C ILE A 143 -8.36 9.16 1.95
N TRP A 144 -7.66 9.11 0.82
CA TRP A 144 -8.28 9.11 -0.50
C TRP A 144 -9.31 8.00 -0.70
N GLU A 145 -9.02 6.77 -0.28
CA GLU A 145 -9.93 5.62 -0.43
C GLU A 145 -11.27 5.85 0.30
N ASP A 146 -11.21 6.22 1.59
CA ASP A 146 -12.40 6.58 2.38
C ASP A 146 -13.19 7.71 1.70
N PHE A 147 -12.47 8.74 1.23
CA PHE A 147 -13.06 9.87 0.52
C PHE A 147 -13.77 9.44 -0.76
N LYS A 148 -13.17 8.57 -1.58
CA LYS A 148 -13.77 8.05 -2.81
C LYS A 148 -15.05 7.28 -2.54
N LYS A 149 -15.04 6.41 -1.53
CA LYS A 149 -16.26 5.72 -1.10
C LYS A 149 -17.36 6.69 -0.69
N THR A 150 -17.04 7.67 0.14
CA THR A 150 -18.00 8.70 0.57
C THR A 150 -18.46 9.57 -0.60
N TRP A 151 -17.58 9.88 -1.54
CA TRP A 151 -17.89 10.64 -2.75
C TRP A 151 -18.93 9.90 -3.60
N GLU A 152 -18.76 8.59 -3.79
CA GLU A 152 -19.70 7.73 -4.51
C GLU A 152 -21.05 7.64 -3.79
N GLU A 153 -21.05 7.42 -2.47
CA GLU A 153 -22.27 7.40 -1.64
C GLU A 153 -23.04 8.74 -1.73
N CYS A 154 -22.32 9.86 -1.82
CA CYS A 154 -22.89 11.21 -1.93
C CYS A 154 -23.03 11.73 -3.36
N ARG A 155 -22.80 10.89 -4.39
CA ARG A 155 -22.63 11.38 -5.77
C ARG A 155 -23.87 12.06 -6.33
N ALA A 156 -25.05 11.57 -5.97
CA ALA A 156 -26.33 12.15 -6.39
C ALA A 156 -26.52 13.57 -5.85
N ASP A 157 -26.13 13.83 -4.59
CA ASP A 157 -26.21 15.15 -3.99
C ASP A 157 -25.18 16.12 -4.62
N ILE A 158 -23.99 15.61 -4.94
CA ILE A 158 -22.97 16.38 -5.66
C ILE A 158 -23.49 16.79 -7.05
N GLU A 159 -24.13 15.89 -7.79
CA GLU A 159 -24.70 16.23 -9.10
C GLU A 159 -25.77 17.30 -8.98
N ALA A 160 -26.72 17.12 -8.05
CA ALA A 160 -27.80 18.08 -7.82
C ALA A 160 -27.23 19.48 -7.47
N TYR A 161 -26.20 19.54 -6.63
CA TYR A 161 -25.51 20.78 -6.30
C TYR A 161 -24.84 21.42 -7.54
N LEU A 162 -24.16 20.64 -8.37
CA LEU A 162 -23.54 21.15 -9.61
C LEU A 162 -24.60 21.63 -10.63
N GLU A 163 -25.75 20.99 -10.71
CA GLU A 163 -26.88 21.42 -11.54
C GLU A 163 -27.50 22.72 -11.04
N MET A 164 -27.73 22.86 -9.74
CA MET A 164 -28.26 24.08 -9.11
C MET A 164 -27.42 25.32 -9.43
N ARG A 165 -26.11 25.15 -9.60
CA ARG A 165 -25.18 26.25 -9.93
C ARG A 165 -25.29 26.74 -11.37
N ARG A 166 -25.90 25.97 -12.28
CA ARG A 166 -26.04 26.37 -13.69
C ARG A 166 -27.08 27.48 -13.86
N ASP A 167 -28.08 27.53 -12.97
CA ASP A 167 -29.07 28.59 -12.93
C ASP A 167 -28.65 29.72 -11.98
N LYS A 168 -28.64 30.96 -12.47
CA LYS A 168 -28.15 32.11 -11.71
C LYS A 168 -28.98 32.34 -10.44
N THR A 169 -30.31 32.27 -10.55
CA THR A 169 -31.21 32.50 -9.40
C THR A 169 -31.00 31.47 -8.30
N THR A 170 -30.77 30.21 -8.67
CA THR A 170 -30.51 29.14 -7.71
C THR A 170 -29.10 29.26 -7.11
N CYS A 171 -28.10 29.64 -7.91
CA CYS A 171 -26.75 29.90 -7.44
C CYS A 171 -26.68 31.06 -6.43
N ASP A 172 -27.41 32.16 -6.67
CA ASP A 172 -27.49 33.30 -5.75
C ASP A 172 -28.14 32.91 -4.41
N LYS A 173 -29.11 31.97 -4.43
CA LYS A 173 -29.71 31.41 -3.21
C LYS A 173 -28.73 30.53 -2.43
N LEU A 174 -27.91 29.73 -3.12
CA LEU A 174 -26.85 28.94 -2.47
C LEU A 174 -25.89 29.86 -1.71
N ALA A 175 -25.37 30.90 -2.37
CA ALA A 175 -24.49 31.89 -1.77
C ALA A 175 -25.13 32.57 -0.53
N SER A 176 -26.40 32.96 -0.63
CA SER A 176 -27.14 33.59 0.47
C SER A 176 -27.31 32.67 1.69
N ASN A 177 -27.33 31.35 1.47
CA ASN A 177 -27.36 30.33 2.54
C ASN A 177 -25.95 29.94 3.02
N GLY A 178 -24.93 30.70 2.60
CA GLY A 178 -23.52 30.47 2.92
C GLY A 178 -22.96 29.19 2.28
N VAL A 179 -23.62 28.63 1.27
CA VAL A 179 -23.07 27.52 0.48
C VAL A 179 -22.13 28.10 -0.56
N GLY A 180 -20.93 27.53 -0.66
CA GLY A 180 -19.96 27.91 -1.67
C GLY A 180 -20.49 27.70 -3.08
N THR A 181 -20.04 28.51 -4.02
CA THR A 181 -20.55 28.52 -5.41
C THR A 181 -19.52 28.04 -6.41
N LEU A 182 -18.43 27.39 -5.97
CA LEU A 182 -17.25 26.99 -6.75
C LEU A 182 -16.79 28.05 -7.75
N ASP A 183 -16.83 29.31 -7.33
CA ASP A 183 -16.35 30.46 -8.10
C ASP A 183 -14.86 30.69 -7.85
N PHE A 184 -14.06 29.71 -8.23
CA PHE A 184 -12.61 29.75 -8.18
C PHE A 184 -12.01 28.85 -9.26
N GLU A 185 -10.75 29.11 -9.61
CA GLU A 185 -10.00 28.33 -10.58
C GLU A 185 -8.76 27.70 -9.95
N ILE A 186 -8.39 26.51 -10.41
CA ILE A 186 -7.29 25.72 -9.87
C ILE A 186 -6.18 25.71 -10.94
N PRO A 187 -4.92 26.04 -10.62
CA PRO A 187 -3.84 25.86 -11.58
C PRO A 187 -3.77 24.40 -12.01
N ILE A 188 -3.68 24.15 -13.32
CA ILE A 188 -3.54 22.82 -13.87
C ILE A 188 -2.34 22.77 -14.80
N GLU A 189 -1.58 21.70 -14.66
CA GLU A 189 -0.55 21.28 -15.59
C GLU A 189 -0.99 19.96 -16.21
N LEU A 190 -1.23 19.95 -17.51
CA LEU A 190 -1.67 18.80 -18.28
C LEU A 190 -0.52 18.31 -19.17
N LEU A 191 -0.09 17.07 -18.95
CA LEU A 191 0.91 16.39 -19.76
C LEU A 191 0.24 15.47 -20.76
N LEU A 192 0.53 15.69 -22.03
CA LEU A 192 -0.01 14.92 -23.16
C LEU A 192 1.15 14.44 -24.03
N PRO A 193 1.03 13.31 -24.74
CA PRO A 193 2.02 12.93 -25.73
C PRO A 193 2.01 13.91 -26.90
N VAL A 194 3.19 14.16 -27.50
CA VAL A 194 3.30 14.99 -28.71
C VAL A 194 2.57 14.33 -29.89
N ASP A 195 2.69 13.00 -30.01
CA ASP A 195 2.01 12.22 -31.03
C ASP A 195 1.37 10.97 -30.41
N GLN A 196 0.06 11.04 -30.16
CA GLN A 196 -0.70 9.93 -29.62
C GLN A 196 -0.81 8.74 -30.60
N SER A 197 -0.52 8.91 -31.89
CA SER A 197 -0.57 7.81 -32.88
C SER A 197 0.74 7.01 -32.97
N ASN A 198 1.82 7.52 -32.38
CA ASN A 198 3.15 6.91 -32.43
C ASN A 198 3.46 6.12 -31.16
N GLU A 199 3.63 4.80 -31.30
CA GLU A 199 3.86 3.88 -30.19
C GLU A 199 5.17 4.17 -29.44
N LEU A 200 6.25 4.51 -30.14
CA LEU A 200 7.52 4.90 -29.50
C LEU A 200 7.40 6.23 -28.72
N CYS A 201 6.55 7.14 -29.19
CA CYS A 201 6.25 8.38 -28.47
C CYS A 201 5.50 8.08 -27.17
N LEU A 202 4.52 7.17 -27.22
CA LEU A 202 3.76 6.74 -26.06
C LEU A 202 4.63 6.00 -25.03
N GLU A 203 5.48 5.09 -25.46
CA GLU A 203 6.44 4.40 -24.58
C GLU A 203 7.33 5.41 -23.86
N SER A 204 7.97 6.33 -24.60
CA SER A 204 8.80 7.39 -24.01
C SER A 204 8.01 8.32 -23.08
N PHE A 205 6.75 8.60 -23.41
CA PHE A 205 5.85 9.40 -22.58
C PHE A 205 5.59 8.71 -21.23
N HIS A 206 5.21 7.42 -21.23
CA HIS A 206 4.93 6.65 -20.02
C HIS A 206 6.15 6.51 -19.10
N THR A 207 7.32 6.18 -19.66
CA THR A 207 8.58 6.15 -18.89
C THR A 207 8.85 7.50 -18.21
N SER A 208 8.65 8.60 -18.95
CA SER A 208 8.85 9.95 -18.41
C SER A 208 7.84 10.29 -17.30
N LEU A 209 6.59 9.82 -17.38
CA LEU A 209 5.57 10.06 -16.35
C LEU A 209 5.96 9.45 -15.01
N LEU A 210 6.54 8.24 -15.00
CA LEU A 210 7.03 7.60 -13.78
C LEU A 210 8.08 8.46 -13.09
N GLU A 211 9.10 8.91 -13.84
CA GLU A 211 10.16 9.79 -13.34
C GLU A 211 9.62 11.13 -12.82
N ILE A 212 8.73 11.77 -13.59
CA ILE A 212 8.13 13.06 -13.22
C ILE A 212 7.29 12.93 -11.95
N CYS A 213 6.47 11.89 -11.86
CA CYS A 213 5.61 11.65 -10.71
C CYS A 213 6.43 11.42 -9.44
N ASP A 214 7.52 10.66 -9.55
CA ASP A 214 8.46 10.44 -8.44
C ASP A 214 9.17 11.74 -8.04
N ALA A 215 9.61 12.55 -9.01
CA ALA A 215 10.30 13.81 -8.76
C ALA A 215 9.40 14.85 -8.09
N ARG A 216 8.14 15.00 -8.54
CA ARG A 216 7.17 16.00 -8.04
C ARG A 216 6.71 15.73 -6.61
N ASN A 217 6.77 14.48 -6.17
CA ASN A 217 6.38 14.06 -4.82
C ASN A 217 7.46 14.26 -3.73
N ASN A 218 8.66 14.73 -4.10
CA ASN A 218 9.82 14.81 -3.19
C ASN A 218 9.83 15.95 -2.15
N ASN A 219 8.71 16.68 -1.93
CA ASN A 219 8.65 17.65 -0.81
C ASN A 219 8.74 16.96 0.57
N VAL A 220 8.45 15.66 0.63
CA VAL A 220 8.81 14.71 1.70
C VAL A 220 9.33 13.48 0.97
N GLN A 221 10.51 12.97 1.29
CA GLN A 221 11.15 11.85 0.56
C GLN A 221 10.21 10.62 0.52
N LEU A 222 9.93 10.10 -0.68
CA LEU A 222 9.20 8.83 -0.86
C LEU A 222 9.92 7.71 -0.11
N THR A 223 9.18 6.88 0.62
CA THR A 223 9.78 5.69 1.23
C THR A 223 10.22 4.74 0.11
N GLN A 224 11.32 4.03 0.31
CA GLN A 224 11.85 3.09 -0.70
C GLN A 224 10.81 2.04 -1.10
N GLY A 225 10.00 1.56 -0.16
CA GLY A 225 8.90 0.64 -0.45
C GLY A 225 7.86 1.24 -1.40
N THR A 226 7.53 2.52 -1.24
CA THR A 226 6.55 3.16 -2.13
C THR A 226 7.06 3.26 -3.58
N LYS A 227 8.35 3.57 -3.76
CA LYS A 227 8.97 3.60 -5.09
C LYS A 227 9.01 2.21 -5.71
N ALA A 228 9.41 1.22 -4.92
CA ALA A 228 9.46 -0.16 -5.35
C ALA A 228 8.10 -0.70 -5.78
N ASP A 229 7.02 -0.26 -5.15
CA ASP A 229 5.67 -0.64 -5.54
C ASP A 229 5.32 -0.18 -6.97
N LYS A 230 5.69 1.06 -7.31
CA LYS A 230 5.55 1.60 -8.67
C LYS A 230 6.44 0.89 -9.69
N GLU A 231 7.65 0.53 -9.28
CA GLU A 231 8.58 -0.24 -10.10
C GLU A 231 8.09 -1.68 -10.34
N GLY A 232 6.96 -2.11 -9.78
CA GLY A 232 6.45 -3.48 -9.93
C GLY A 232 7.18 -4.54 -9.10
N ILE A 233 8.14 -4.14 -8.24
CA ILE A 233 8.97 -5.06 -7.45
C ILE A 233 8.15 -5.99 -6.56
N PHE A 234 6.99 -5.54 -6.09
CA PHE A 234 6.11 -6.35 -5.24
C PHE A 234 5.08 -7.18 -5.99
N ASP A 235 4.90 -7.00 -7.30
CA ASP A 235 3.76 -7.58 -8.04
C ASP A 235 3.73 -9.09 -7.96
N ALA A 236 4.89 -9.73 -8.15
CA ALA A 236 5.03 -11.17 -7.99
C ALA A 236 4.59 -11.66 -6.60
N PHE A 237 4.81 -10.87 -5.54
CA PHE A 237 4.40 -11.23 -4.19
C PHE A 237 2.91 -10.94 -3.96
N LYS A 238 2.41 -9.80 -4.46
CA LYS A 238 0.98 -9.42 -4.47
C LYS A 238 0.12 -10.51 -5.12
N ASP A 239 0.51 -10.96 -6.31
CA ASP A 239 -0.23 -11.96 -7.08
C ASP A 239 -0.33 -13.30 -6.33
N ARG A 240 0.73 -13.67 -5.62
CA ARG A 240 0.73 -14.90 -4.80
C ARG A 240 -0.21 -14.78 -3.61
N PHE A 241 -0.22 -13.64 -2.90
CA PHE A 241 -1.21 -13.40 -1.85
C PHE A 241 -2.62 -13.40 -2.42
N LYS A 242 -2.88 -12.66 -3.51
CA LYS A 242 -4.18 -12.60 -4.16
C LYS A 242 -4.69 -13.97 -4.61
N LYS A 243 -3.80 -14.83 -5.13
CA LYS A 243 -4.13 -16.20 -5.54
C LYS A 243 -4.45 -17.10 -4.34
N LYS A 244 -3.75 -16.93 -3.22
CA LYS A 244 -3.96 -17.74 -2.01
C LYS A 244 -5.22 -17.30 -1.26
N ASP A 245 -5.40 -16.01 -1.09
CA ASP A 245 -6.45 -15.40 -0.27
C ASP A 245 -6.68 -13.94 -0.69
N PRO A 246 -7.70 -13.68 -1.52
CA PRO A 246 -8.05 -12.33 -1.95
C PRO A 246 -8.44 -11.38 -0.81
N GLU A 247 -9.00 -11.89 0.28
CA GLU A 247 -9.45 -11.06 1.41
C GLU A 247 -8.25 -10.55 2.19
N LEU A 248 -7.31 -11.44 2.56
CA LEU A 248 -6.07 -11.02 3.22
C LEU A 248 -5.24 -10.11 2.31
N ALA A 249 -5.19 -10.38 1.01
CA ALA A 249 -4.46 -9.57 0.04
C ALA A 249 -4.95 -8.11 0.00
N ALA A 250 -6.26 -7.89 0.14
CA ALA A 250 -6.85 -6.56 0.17
C ALA A 250 -6.46 -5.76 1.44
N GLU A 251 -6.09 -6.44 2.53
CA GLU A 251 -5.66 -5.80 3.77
C GLU A 251 -4.17 -5.39 3.80
N ILE A 252 -3.42 -5.63 2.71
CA ILE A 252 -1.98 -5.33 2.63
C ILE A 252 -1.76 -3.92 2.09
N SER A 253 -1.01 -3.10 2.83
CA SER A 253 -0.51 -1.80 2.39
C SER A 253 0.82 -1.98 1.69
N TRP A 254 0.86 -1.59 0.41
CA TRP A 254 2.07 -1.63 -0.42
C TRP A 254 2.66 -0.24 -0.65
N LYS A 255 1.84 0.81 -0.59
CA LYS A 255 2.26 2.21 -0.71
C LYS A 255 1.90 3.02 0.53
N THR A 256 2.53 4.19 0.65
CA THR A 256 2.30 5.07 1.81
C THR A 256 0.87 5.62 1.81
N ASN A 257 0.21 5.57 2.97
CA ASN A 257 -1.17 5.99 3.21
C ASN A 257 -2.26 5.14 2.53
N ASP A 258 -2.01 3.85 2.24
CA ASP A 258 -3.10 2.95 1.86
C ASP A 258 -4.17 2.82 2.93
N GLY A 259 -3.83 3.03 4.22
CA GLY A 259 -4.78 2.82 5.32
C GLY A 259 -5.02 1.35 5.64
N ASN A 260 -4.57 0.45 4.77
CA ASN A 260 -4.54 -1.00 4.97
C ASN A 260 -3.72 -1.39 6.20
N ARG A 261 -4.15 -2.50 6.83
CA ARG A 261 -3.67 -2.90 8.16
C ARG A 261 -2.29 -3.55 8.14
N ILE A 262 -2.02 -4.39 7.14
CA ILE A 262 -0.80 -5.20 7.09
C ILE A 262 0.23 -4.46 6.24
N GLU A 263 1.29 -3.98 6.86
CA GLU A 263 2.36 -3.32 6.12
C GLU A 263 3.20 -4.33 5.33
N SER A 264 3.43 -4.08 4.04
CA SER A 264 4.24 -4.93 3.14
C SER A 264 5.61 -5.29 3.73
N ARG A 265 6.27 -4.36 4.42
CA ARG A 265 7.57 -4.60 5.08
C ARG A 265 7.55 -5.75 6.10
N THR A 266 6.42 -6.02 6.74
CA THR A 266 6.28 -7.14 7.68
C THR A 266 6.24 -8.46 6.92
N LEU A 267 5.55 -8.50 5.78
CA LEU A 267 5.50 -9.69 4.92
C LEU A 267 6.84 -9.96 4.22
N VAL A 268 7.51 -8.91 3.75
CA VAL A 268 8.87 -8.99 3.21
C VAL A 268 9.86 -9.50 4.27
N ALA A 269 9.73 -9.05 5.52
CA ALA A 269 10.54 -9.58 6.62
C ALA A 269 10.33 -11.10 6.83
N LEU A 270 9.10 -11.60 6.73
CA LEU A 270 8.84 -13.04 6.78
C LEU A 270 9.37 -13.77 5.54
N ALA A 271 9.27 -13.16 4.34
CA ALA A 271 9.78 -13.74 3.09
C ALA A 271 11.30 -14.00 3.12
N TRP A 272 12.04 -13.29 3.96
CA TRP A 272 13.46 -13.58 4.17
C TRP A 272 13.73 -14.95 4.79
N ILE A 273 12.76 -15.61 5.42
CA ILE A 273 12.90 -16.98 5.93
C ILE A 273 13.20 -17.94 4.76
N PRO A 274 12.32 -18.13 3.76
CA PRO A 274 12.61 -18.96 2.60
C PRO A 274 13.68 -18.36 1.67
N LEU A 275 13.72 -17.03 1.48
CA LEU A 275 14.74 -16.40 0.63
C LEU A 275 16.16 -16.68 1.13
N SER A 276 16.35 -16.80 2.46
CA SER A 276 17.64 -17.13 3.08
C SER A 276 18.21 -18.51 2.68
N LEU A 277 17.41 -19.36 2.05
CA LEU A 277 17.82 -20.66 1.54
C LEU A 277 18.29 -20.61 0.09
N THR A 278 17.98 -19.56 -0.66
CA THR A 278 18.31 -19.47 -2.08
C THR A 278 19.82 -19.39 -2.29
N HIS A 279 20.30 -19.90 -3.43
CA HIS A 279 21.72 -19.85 -3.78
C HIS A 279 22.25 -18.41 -3.92
N TRP A 280 21.36 -17.46 -4.22
CA TRP A 280 21.66 -16.02 -4.29
C TRP A 280 22.22 -15.45 -2.98
N VAL A 281 21.85 -16.03 -1.84
CA VAL A 281 22.21 -15.52 -0.50
C VAL A 281 22.99 -16.51 0.34
N LYS A 282 23.12 -17.76 -0.12
CA LYS A 282 23.77 -18.85 0.61
C LYS A 282 24.61 -19.70 -0.34
N GLY A 283 25.84 -20.00 0.06
CA GLY A 283 26.80 -20.78 -0.72
C GLY A 283 28.04 -19.97 -1.09
N SER A 284 28.96 -20.59 -1.83
CA SER A 284 30.19 -19.95 -2.32
C SER A 284 29.89 -18.85 -3.35
N ASP A 285 28.84 -19.04 -4.13
CA ASP A 285 28.51 -18.20 -5.29
C ASP A 285 27.41 -17.17 -4.95
N LYS A 286 27.17 -16.94 -3.65
CA LYS A 286 26.20 -15.93 -3.22
C LYS A 286 26.62 -14.55 -3.73
N ILE A 287 25.63 -13.76 -4.13
CA ILE A 287 25.82 -12.37 -4.55
C ILE A 287 25.16 -11.38 -3.58
N PHE A 288 24.33 -11.87 -2.66
CA PHE A 288 23.67 -11.07 -1.63
C PHE A 288 23.92 -11.62 -0.22
N ASP A 289 23.89 -10.75 0.77
CA ASP A 289 23.86 -11.14 2.17
C ASP A 289 22.43 -11.11 2.71
N ALA A 290 21.95 -12.25 3.21
CA ALA A 290 20.69 -12.30 3.93
C ALA A 290 20.74 -11.42 5.21
N PRO A 291 19.63 -10.79 5.62
CA PRO A 291 19.53 -10.17 6.93
C PRO A 291 19.67 -11.22 8.04
N THR A 292 20.06 -10.77 9.25
CA THR A 292 20.12 -11.69 10.41
C THR A 292 18.72 -12.17 10.76
N ALA A 293 18.61 -13.38 11.32
CA ALA A 293 17.30 -13.94 11.72
C ALA A 293 16.49 -12.96 12.59
N SER A 294 17.11 -12.30 13.57
CA SER A 294 16.43 -11.32 14.43
C SER A 294 15.97 -10.03 13.75
N SER A 295 16.45 -9.76 12.52
CA SER A 295 16.00 -8.61 11.74
C SER A 295 14.55 -8.76 11.28
N ILE A 296 14.00 -9.98 11.19
CA ILE A 296 12.60 -10.16 10.76
C ILE A 296 11.62 -9.55 11.78
N TYR A 297 12.03 -9.50 13.07
CA TYR A 297 11.31 -8.81 14.14
C TYR A 297 11.75 -7.36 14.27
N SER A 298 13.05 -7.12 14.47
CA SER A 298 13.57 -5.84 14.94
C SER A 298 14.09 -4.91 13.86
N GLY A 299 14.22 -5.41 12.62
CA GLY A 299 14.89 -4.74 11.50
C GLY A 299 14.10 -4.85 10.20
N LYS A 300 12.76 -4.74 10.25
CA LYS A 300 11.88 -4.88 9.08
C LYS A 300 12.23 -3.92 7.94
N GLN A 301 12.64 -2.70 8.25
CA GLN A 301 13.11 -1.75 7.23
C GLN A 301 14.37 -2.26 6.52
N LYS A 302 15.35 -2.79 7.27
CA LYS A 302 16.57 -3.40 6.68
C LYS A 302 16.24 -4.63 5.83
N CYS A 303 15.23 -5.41 6.22
CA CYS A 303 14.74 -6.52 5.41
C CYS A 303 14.13 -6.02 4.09
N LEU A 304 13.34 -4.93 4.16
CA LEU A 304 12.80 -4.29 2.96
C LEU A 304 13.93 -3.81 2.04
N ASP A 305 14.88 -3.04 2.56
CA ASP A 305 15.98 -2.48 1.75
C ASP A 305 16.75 -3.59 1.01
N LYS A 306 17.12 -4.67 1.71
CA LYS A 306 17.80 -5.83 1.09
C LYS A 306 16.93 -6.55 0.06
N PHE A 307 15.61 -6.60 0.27
CA PHE A 307 14.70 -7.23 -0.67
C PHE A 307 14.63 -6.43 -1.97
N LEU A 308 14.62 -5.10 -1.87
CA LEU A 308 14.67 -4.23 -3.04
C LEU A 308 15.97 -4.39 -3.80
N ASP A 309 17.12 -4.48 -3.10
CA ASP A 309 18.41 -4.73 -3.74
C ASP A 309 18.42 -6.06 -4.51
N LEU A 310 17.87 -7.12 -3.91
CA LEU A 310 17.72 -8.43 -4.56
C LEU A 310 16.84 -8.34 -5.81
N MET A 311 15.67 -7.70 -5.70
CA MET A 311 14.69 -7.64 -6.77
C MET A 311 15.07 -6.66 -7.89
N ARG A 312 15.96 -5.69 -7.64
CA ARG A 312 16.53 -4.82 -8.69
C ARG A 312 17.70 -5.45 -9.44
N CYS A 313 18.09 -6.66 -9.09
CA CYS A 313 19.11 -7.40 -9.81
C CYS A 313 18.58 -7.93 -11.15
N GLU A 314 19.28 -7.65 -12.24
CA GLU A 314 18.95 -8.13 -13.60
C GLU A 314 18.97 -9.66 -13.75
N GLN A 315 19.51 -10.40 -12.78
CA GLN A 315 19.42 -11.86 -12.76
C GLN A 315 18.08 -12.34 -12.17
N ILE A 316 17.41 -11.50 -11.37
CA ILE A 316 16.18 -11.82 -10.65
C ILE A 316 14.95 -11.28 -11.37
N THR A 317 14.99 -10.02 -11.77
CA THR A 317 13.92 -9.35 -12.52
C THR A 317 14.38 -8.90 -13.90
N SER A 318 13.43 -8.64 -14.79
CA SER A 318 13.62 -7.91 -16.05
C SER A 318 12.76 -6.65 -16.06
N GLU A 319 13.25 -5.60 -16.70
CA GLU A 319 12.47 -4.39 -16.94
C GLU A 319 11.58 -4.60 -18.18
N GLU A 320 10.29 -4.38 -18.01
CA GLU A 320 9.26 -4.42 -19.04
C GLU A 320 9.22 -3.10 -19.82
N LYS A 321 8.49 -3.09 -20.95
CA LYS A 321 8.41 -1.93 -21.84
C LYS A 321 7.84 -0.66 -21.18
N ASP A 322 7.00 -0.84 -20.17
CA ASP A 322 6.38 0.24 -19.41
C ASP A 322 7.26 0.76 -18.25
N GLY A 323 8.48 0.24 -18.10
CA GLY A 323 9.43 0.60 -17.04
C GLY A 323 9.19 -0.13 -15.70
N ARG A 324 8.21 -1.03 -15.63
CA ARG A 324 8.01 -1.91 -14.46
C ARG A 324 8.97 -3.09 -14.49
N ARG A 325 9.16 -3.76 -13.35
CA ARG A 325 10.02 -4.94 -13.21
C ARG A 325 9.18 -6.19 -12.99
N GLU A 326 9.43 -7.21 -13.79
CA GLU A 326 8.80 -8.53 -13.68
C GLU A 326 9.80 -9.56 -13.12
N LEU A 327 9.33 -10.41 -12.20
CA LEU A 327 10.14 -11.50 -11.63
C LEU A 327 10.28 -12.65 -12.62
N LYS A 328 11.51 -12.96 -13.02
CA LYS A 328 11.83 -14.09 -13.92
C LYS A 328 12.55 -15.26 -13.24
N ASP A 329 13.20 -15.03 -12.11
CA ASP A 329 13.92 -16.10 -11.40
C ASP A 329 12.95 -17.03 -10.65
N ASP A 330 12.85 -18.28 -11.13
CA ASP A 330 11.97 -19.31 -10.57
C ASP A 330 12.31 -19.68 -9.12
N ILE A 331 13.57 -19.52 -8.72
CA ILE A 331 14.04 -19.86 -7.37
C ILE A 331 13.51 -18.82 -6.37
N VAL A 332 13.72 -17.52 -6.63
CA VAL A 332 13.09 -16.44 -5.86
C VAL A 332 11.57 -16.57 -5.91
N GLY A 333 11.00 -16.86 -7.08
CA GLY A 333 9.55 -17.08 -7.23
C GLY A 333 9.01 -18.23 -6.36
N SER A 334 9.74 -19.33 -6.23
CA SER A 334 9.37 -20.45 -5.34
C SER A 334 9.48 -20.07 -3.87
N ALA A 335 10.52 -19.33 -3.47
CA ALA A 335 10.67 -18.83 -2.11
C ALA A 335 9.54 -17.88 -1.69
N LEU A 336 9.10 -16.99 -2.59
CA LEU A 336 7.92 -16.13 -2.36
C LEU A 336 6.62 -16.95 -2.25
N SER A 337 6.54 -18.08 -2.94
CA SER A 337 5.37 -18.98 -2.87
C SER A 337 5.30 -19.70 -1.52
N VAL A 338 6.45 -20.04 -0.92
CA VAL A 338 6.52 -20.54 0.47
C VAL A 338 6.21 -19.41 1.47
N ALA A 339 6.66 -18.19 1.17
CA ALA A 339 6.49 -17.05 2.08
C ALA A 339 5.03 -16.67 2.34
N VAL A 340 4.12 -16.89 1.38
CA VAL A 340 2.69 -16.57 1.56
C VAL A 340 1.98 -17.45 2.60
N ASP A 341 2.58 -18.58 3.00
CA ASP A 341 2.04 -19.43 4.07
C ASP A 341 2.38 -18.87 5.47
N LEU A 342 3.46 -18.09 5.58
CA LEU A 342 4.03 -17.69 6.87
C LEU A 342 3.11 -16.82 7.74
N PRO A 343 2.30 -15.88 7.22
CA PRO A 343 1.32 -15.15 8.03
C PRO A 343 0.31 -16.07 8.73
N TYR A 344 -0.15 -17.11 8.03
CA TYR A 344 -1.11 -18.09 8.56
C TYR A 344 -0.46 -18.99 9.61
N LEU A 345 0.76 -19.45 9.32
CA LEU A 345 1.53 -20.27 10.27
C LEU A 345 1.92 -19.45 11.51
N PHE A 346 2.18 -18.16 11.36
CA PHE A 346 2.41 -17.25 12.49
C PHE A 346 1.20 -17.22 13.41
N ASP A 347 0.00 -17.04 12.85
CA ASP A 347 -1.25 -17.01 13.61
C ASP A 347 -1.56 -18.35 14.28
N LYS A 348 -1.31 -19.49 13.60
CA LYS A 348 -1.43 -20.82 14.22
C LYS A 348 -0.50 -20.98 15.42
N LEU A 349 0.78 -20.63 15.27
CA LEU A 349 1.74 -20.67 16.37
C LEU A 349 1.31 -19.74 17.50
N TYR A 350 0.81 -18.54 17.18
CA TYR A 350 0.29 -17.56 18.13
C TYR A 350 -0.87 -18.13 18.95
N GLU A 351 -1.84 -18.77 18.29
CA GLU A 351 -3.03 -19.35 18.93
C GLU A 351 -2.66 -20.51 19.87
N MET A 352 -1.74 -21.39 19.44
CA MET A 352 -1.33 -22.56 20.20
C MET A 352 -0.40 -22.23 21.38
N PHE A 353 0.34 -21.12 21.29
CA PHE A 353 1.42 -20.79 22.23
C PHE A 353 0.99 -20.75 23.71
N PRO A 354 -0.13 -20.09 24.10
CA PRO A 354 -0.56 -20.04 25.49
C PRO A 354 -0.79 -21.42 26.10
N ASP A 355 -1.42 -22.33 25.37
CA ASP A 355 -1.76 -23.67 25.85
C ASP A 355 -0.50 -24.52 25.98
N CYS A 356 0.44 -24.43 25.03
CA CYS A 356 1.74 -25.06 25.13
C CYS A 356 2.50 -24.58 26.37
N TYR A 357 2.58 -23.25 26.59
CA TYR A 357 3.26 -22.70 27.76
C TYR A 357 2.60 -23.14 29.08
N ASN A 358 1.27 -23.25 29.12
CA ASN A 358 0.53 -23.64 30.33
C ASN A 358 0.84 -25.07 30.82
N THR A 359 1.46 -25.92 29.99
CA THR A 359 1.94 -27.24 30.41
C THR A 359 3.13 -27.17 31.37
N ILE A 360 3.91 -26.10 31.29
CA ILE A 360 5.15 -25.90 32.08
C ILE A 360 5.07 -24.67 33.02
N GLY A 361 3.94 -23.97 33.05
CA GLY A 361 3.80 -22.75 33.81
C GLY A 361 2.40 -22.14 33.73
N SER A 362 2.30 -20.84 34.05
CA SER A 362 1.04 -20.09 33.92
C SER A 362 1.23 -18.88 33.03
N PHE A 363 0.84 -19.01 31.75
CA PHE A 363 1.07 -18.00 30.73
C PHE A 363 0.49 -16.63 31.11
N GLY A 364 -0.71 -16.63 31.68
CA GLY A 364 -1.40 -15.42 32.15
C GLY A 364 -0.70 -14.68 33.31
N ARG A 365 0.29 -15.29 33.97
CA ARG A 365 1.05 -14.63 35.05
C ARG A 365 2.25 -13.82 34.53
N ILE A 366 2.67 -14.04 33.29
CA ILE A 366 3.79 -13.33 32.66
C ILE A 366 3.48 -11.82 32.59
N SER A 367 4.43 -11.00 33.03
CA SER A 367 4.29 -9.54 33.09
C SER A 367 3.99 -8.92 31.72
N ALA A 368 4.74 -9.34 30.68
CA ALA A 368 4.53 -8.88 29.32
C ALA A 368 3.13 -9.21 28.78
N VAL A 369 2.58 -10.39 29.12
CA VAL A 369 1.22 -10.79 28.73
C VAL A 369 0.18 -9.91 29.42
N LYS A 370 0.34 -9.68 30.73
CA LYS A 370 -0.54 -8.77 31.49
C LYS A 370 -0.56 -7.36 30.91
N GLY A 371 0.59 -6.88 30.43
CA GLY A 371 0.71 -5.56 29.79
C GLY A 371 -0.06 -5.43 28.47
N LEU A 372 -0.34 -6.54 27.79
CA LEU A 372 -1.13 -6.57 26.54
C LEU A 372 -2.62 -6.79 26.77
N MET A 373 -3.04 -7.19 27.98
CA MET A 373 -4.44 -7.43 28.28
C MET A 373 -5.24 -6.12 28.28
N ASN A 374 -6.45 -6.17 27.72
CA ASN A 374 -7.35 -5.01 27.65
C ASN A 374 -8.61 -5.26 28.48
N LYS A 375 -9.36 -4.18 28.79
CA LYS A 375 -10.56 -4.26 29.63
C LYS A 375 -11.72 -5.03 28.99
N ARG A 376 -11.75 -5.15 27.66
CA ARG A 376 -12.80 -5.84 26.90
C ARG A 376 -12.57 -7.34 26.82
N ASN A 377 -11.34 -7.79 27.11
CA ASN A 377 -10.90 -9.17 26.98
C ASN A 377 -11.14 -9.75 25.56
N GLU A 378 -11.01 -8.88 24.56
CA GLU A 378 -11.11 -9.18 23.13
C GLU A 378 -9.71 -9.11 22.55
N TYR A 379 -9.22 -10.22 22.00
CA TYR A 379 -7.91 -10.33 21.37
C TYR A 379 -8.04 -11.07 20.06
N GLU A 380 -7.17 -10.74 19.13
CA GLU A 380 -7.19 -11.26 17.77
C GLU A 380 -5.77 -11.63 17.35
N THR A 381 -5.65 -12.60 16.45
CA THR A 381 -4.35 -12.95 15.88
C THR A 381 -3.81 -11.84 14.96
N PRO A 382 -2.48 -11.70 14.83
CA PRO A 382 -1.88 -10.58 14.11
C PRO A 382 -2.23 -10.47 12.63
N PHE A 383 -2.43 -11.56 11.89
CA PHE A 383 -2.64 -11.52 10.44
C PHE A 383 -4.08 -11.78 10.01
N LEU A 384 -4.77 -12.76 10.57
CA LEU A 384 -6.12 -13.19 10.18
C LEU A 384 -7.22 -12.65 11.08
N ARG A 385 -6.85 -11.95 12.16
CA ARG A 385 -7.77 -11.43 13.18
C ARG A 385 -8.69 -12.49 13.79
N SER A 386 -8.22 -13.73 13.87
CA SER A 386 -8.99 -14.80 14.50
C SER A 386 -9.07 -14.55 16.00
N PRO A 387 -10.25 -14.65 16.64
CA PRO A 387 -10.41 -14.41 18.07
C PRO A 387 -9.58 -15.38 18.90
N VAL A 388 -8.86 -14.86 19.91
CA VAL A 388 -8.03 -15.67 20.82
C VAL A 388 -8.28 -15.33 22.28
N LYS A 389 -8.08 -16.31 23.16
CA LYS A 389 -8.37 -16.17 24.60
C LYS A 389 -7.43 -15.21 25.32
N ARG A 390 -6.18 -15.09 24.84
CA ARG A 390 -5.13 -14.27 25.46
C ARG A 390 -4.22 -13.68 24.38
N PRO A 391 -3.71 -12.46 24.57
CA PRO A 391 -2.71 -11.90 23.69
C PRO A 391 -1.35 -12.55 23.97
N VAL A 392 -0.55 -12.71 22.92
CA VAL A 392 0.83 -13.16 22.96
C VAL A 392 1.74 -12.03 22.45
N PRO A 393 2.84 -11.70 23.14
CA PRO A 393 3.85 -10.81 22.58
C PRO A 393 4.44 -11.41 21.29
N ASP A 394 4.31 -10.72 20.16
CA ASP A 394 4.80 -11.20 18.86
C ASP A 394 6.25 -11.66 18.89
N ALA A 395 7.08 -11.01 19.71
CA ALA A 395 8.50 -11.33 19.85
C ALA A 395 8.76 -12.76 20.37
N PHE A 396 7.78 -13.38 21.03
CA PHE A 396 7.85 -14.79 21.42
C PHE A 396 7.62 -15.73 20.22
N ILE A 397 6.86 -15.29 19.21
CA ILE A 397 6.48 -16.08 18.03
C ILE A 397 7.48 -15.93 16.88
N TYR A 398 8.11 -14.77 16.69
CA TYR A 398 9.08 -14.55 15.61
C TYR A 398 10.22 -15.59 15.52
N PRO A 399 10.80 -16.05 16.64
CA PRO A 399 11.77 -17.15 16.58
C PRO A 399 11.15 -18.49 16.15
N LEU A 400 9.92 -18.80 16.58
CA LEU A 400 9.22 -20.04 16.21
C LEU A 400 8.85 -20.07 14.73
N ILE A 401 8.32 -18.98 14.18
CA ILE A 401 8.01 -18.89 12.74
C ILE A 401 9.29 -19.00 11.89
N PHE A 402 10.41 -18.41 12.36
CA PHE A 402 11.72 -18.63 11.74
C PHE A 402 12.15 -20.10 11.87
N GLY A 403 11.86 -20.75 12.99
CA GLY A 403 12.17 -22.15 13.22
C GLY A 403 11.52 -23.10 12.21
N LEU A 404 10.35 -22.75 11.66
CA LEU A 404 9.73 -23.50 10.56
C LEU A 404 10.59 -23.56 9.29
N ARG A 405 11.66 -22.75 9.17
CA ARG A 405 12.68 -22.93 8.13
C ARG A 405 13.27 -24.35 8.13
N ALA A 406 13.28 -25.04 9.27
CA ALA A 406 13.70 -26.43 9.36
C ALA A 406 12.85 -27.38 8.49
N LEU A 407 11.61 -27.00 8.19
CA LEU A 407 10.67 -27.73 7.33
C LEU A 407 10.79 -27.34 5.86
N MET A 408 11.69 -26.44 5.49
CA MET A 408 11.92 -26.02 4.10
C MET A 408 13.15 -26.74 3.53
N ARG A 409 13.12 -27.04 2.22
CA ARG A 409 14.26 -27.59 1.49
C ARG A 409 14.46 -26.89 0.15
N ILE A 410 15.68 -27.00 -0.37
CA ILE A 410 15.98 -26.74 -1.78
C ILE A 410 15.80 -28.06 -2.51
N ASN A 411 14.94 -28.08 -3.51
CA ASN A 411 14.79 -29.22 -4.40
C ASN A 411 16.09 -29.40 -5.20
N SER A 412 16.75 -30.55 -5.06
CA SER A 412 18.08 -30.80 -5.64
C SER A 412 18.10 -30.81 -7.16
N THR A 413 16.96 -31.04 -7.81
CA THR A 413 16.84 -31.07 -9.28
C THR A 413 16.51 -29.69 -9.85
N THR A 414 15.60 -28.95 -9.21
CA THR A 414 15.07 -27.69 -9.74
C THR A 414 15.66 -26.44 -9.09
N GLY A 415 16.37 -26.58 -7.96
CA GLY A 415 16.86 -25.46 -7.15
C GLY A 415 15.75 -24.68 -6.41
N ARG A 416 14.48 -25.09 -6.57
CA ARG A 416 13.32 -24.40 -5.99
C ARG A 416 13.24 -24.61 -4.49
N VAL A 417 12.77 -23.59 -3.77
CA VAL A 417 12.46 -23.67 -2.35
C VAL A 417 11.05 -24.24 -2.18
N GLU A 418 10.93 -25.30 -1.39
CA GLU A 418 9.66 -25.99 -1.13
C GLU A 418 9.56 -26.45 0.33
N TRP A 419 8.33 -26.62 0.83
CA TRP A 419 8.12 -27.31 2.09
C TRP A 419 8.43 -28.80 1.94
N LYS A 420 9.03 -29.39 2.96
CA LYS A 420 9.34 -30.82 3.01
C LYS A 420 8.10 -31.68 3.17
N MET A 421 7.06 -31.12 3.80
CA MET A 421 5.74 -31.69 4.04
C MET A 421 4.72 -30.55 4.11
N ASP A 422 3.43 -30.84 4.24
CA ASP A 422 2.44 -29.81 4.51
C ASP A 422 2.74 -29.14 5.87
N PRO A 423 3.08 -27.83 5.90
CA PRO A 423 3.45 -27.16 7.13
C PRO A 423 2.26 -27.03 8.10
N TYR A 424 1.02 -26.99 7.60
CA TYR A 424 -0.17 -26.88 8.43
C TYR A 424 -0.42 -28.17 9.20
N VAL A 425 -0.22 -29.32 8.54
CA VAL A 425 -0.29 -30.65 9.17
C VAL A 425 0.78 -30.77 10.25
N PHE A 426 2.02 -30.37 9.97
CA PHE A 426 3.07 -30.38 10.99
C PHE A 426 2.72 -29.48 12.18
N THR A 427 2.24 -28.26 11.94
CA THR A 427 1.90 -27.35 13.04
C THR A 427 0.79 -27.87 13.94
N ASP A 428 -0.11 -28.72 13.43
CA ASP A 428 -1.19 -29.32 14.22
C ASP A 428 -0.73 -30.57 15.00
N SER A 429 0.50 -31.04 14.78
CA SER A 429 1.06 -32.24 15.44
C SER A 429 1.47 -32.01 16.90
N GLU A 430 1.52 -33.08 17.68
CA GLU A 430 2.02 -33.05 19.06
C GLU A 430 3.52 -32.72 19.11
N GLN A 431 4.29 -33.19 18.12
CA GLN A 431 5.73 -32.90 18.03
C GLN A 431 6.00 -31.40 17.87
N CYS A 432 5.16 -30.68 17.10
CA CYS A 432 5.26 -29.23 17.03
C CYS A 432 4.95 -28.57 18.38
N ARG A 433 3.97 -29.07 19.14
CA ARG A 433 3.67 -28.58 20.50
C ARG A 433 4.85 -28.79 21.45
N GLU A 434 5.48 -29.96 21.39
CA GLU A 434 6.70 -30.26 22.16
C GLU A 434 7.85 -29.31 21.81
N ALA A 435 8.07 -29.01 20.53
CA ALA A 435 9.06 -28.01 20.11
C ALA A 435 8.79 -26.62 20.70
N ILE A 436 7.52 -26.18 20.72
CA ILE A 436 7.12 -24.92 21.34
C ILE A 436 7.42 -24.94 22.85
N ILE A 437 7.08 -26.04 23.54
CA ILE A 437 7.33 -26.21 24.98
C ILE A 437 8.84 -26.13 25.28
N GLN A 438 9.67 -26.84 24.52
CA GLN A 438 11.13 -26.79 24.66
C GLN A 438 11.66 -25.37 24.45
N TYR A 439 11.20 -24.69 23.40
CA TYR A 439 11.59 -23.30 23.11
C TYR A 439 11.22 -22.33 24.25
N CYS A 440 10.12 -22.58 24.97
CA CYS A 440 9.69 -21.70 26.06
C CYS A 440 10.76 -21.56 27.17
N GLY A 441 11.69 -22.52 27.32
CA GLY A 441 12.86 -22.37 28.20
C GLY A 441 13.73 -21.14 27.87
N VAL A 442 13.83 -20.74 26.60
CA VAL A 442 14.57 -19.54 26.18
C VAL A 442 13.88 -18.26 26.66
N ILE A 443 12.55 -18.25 26.69
CA ILE A 443 11.77 -17.10 27.18
C ILE A 443 11.98 -16.94 28.69
N GLN A 444 11.99 -18.06 29.42
CA GLN A 444 12.28 -18.07 30.87
C GLN A 444 13.70 -17.54 31.15
N GLN A 445 14.71 -17.98 30.39
CA GLN A 445 16.09 -17.49 30.50
C GLN A 445 16.23 -16.00 30.13
N SER A 446 15.30 -15.46 29.34
CA SER A 446 15.27 -14.06 28.94
C SER A 446 14.43 -13.20 29.89
N ASP A 447 14.18 -13.66 31.12
CA ASP A 447 13.34 -12.99 32.13
C ASP A 447 11.93 -12.64 31.64
N TYR A 448 11.41 -13.40 30.67
CA TYR A 448 10.14 -13.12 30.01
C TYR A 448 10.06 -11.76 29.30
N ASP A 449 11.20 -11.14 28.98
CA ASP A 449 11.28 -9.87 28.25
C ASP A 449 11.15 -10.10 26.73
N PRO A 450 10.05 -9.65 26.09
CA PRO A 450 9.87 -9.81 24.65
C PRO A 450 10.98 -9.16 23.82
N GLN A 451 11.56 -8.04 24.27
CA GLN A 451 12.63 -7.38 23.52
C GLN A 451 13.91 -8.20 23.53
N LYS A 452 14.26 -8.83 24.67
CA LYS A 452 15.42 -9.73 24.75
C LYS A 452 15.22 -10.96 23.85
N VAL A 453 14.04 -11.57 23.90
CA VAL A 453 13.71 -12.75 23.08
C VAL A 453 13.72 -12.41 21.60
N GLY A 454 12.98 -11.39 21.18
CA GLY A 454 12.83 -11.05 19.76
C GLY A 454 14.11 -10.54 19.09
N LYS A 455 15.03 -9.93 19.85
CA LYS A 455 16.31 -9.42 19.33
C LYS A 455 17.45 -10.42 19.51
N GLY A 456 17.32 -11.38 20.42
CA GLY A 456 18.36 -12.35 20.77
C GLY A 456 18.56 -13.39 19.66
N ALA A 457 19.75 -13.44 19.08
CA ALA A 457 20.08 -14.43 18.03
C ALA A 457 19.90 -15.88 18.51
N PHE A 458 20.19 -16.15 19.79
CA PHE A 458 20.04 -17.48 20.40
C PHE A 458 18.60 -18.00 20.37
N SER A 459 17.60 -17.12 20.45
CA SER A 459 16.19 -17.51 20.40
C SER A 459 15.83 -18.15 19.06
N TYR A 460 16.33 -17.59 17.95
CA TYR A 460 16.08 -18.10 16.61
C TYR A 460 16.79 -19.44 16.36
N VAL A 461 18.04 -19.56 16.80
CA VAL A 461 18.81 -20.82 16.70
C VAL A 461 18.14 -21.92 17.52
N SER A 462 17.71 -21.61 18.74
CA SER A 462 17.04 -22.57 19.62
C SER A 462 15.70 -23.04 19.06
N ALA A 463 14.89 -22.10 18.55
CA ALA A 463 13.62 -22.43 17.93
C ALA A 463 13.80 -23.28 16.65
N GLU A 464 14.76 -22.95 15.78
CA GLU A 464 15.06 -23.75 14.58
C GLU A 464 15.53 -25.16 14.93
N ASN A 465 16.37 -25.31 15.96
CA ASN A 465 16.82 -26.63 16.41
C ASN A 465 15.67 -27.46 17.01
N ALA A 466 14.80 -26.86 17.82
CA ALA A 466 13.63 -27.54 18.39
C ALA A 466 12.68 -28.01 17.28
N MET A 467 12.38 -27.15 16.32
CA MET A 467 11.54 -27.51 15.16
C MET A 467 12.18 -28.60 14.29
N LYS A 468 13.50 -28.57 14.12
CA LYS A 468 14.23 -29.60 13.37
C LYS A 468 14.17 -30.96 14.05
N LEU A 469 14.30 -31.01 15.37
CA LEU A 469 14.20 -32.25 16.15
C LEU A 469 12.79 -32.82 16.07
N ALA A 470 11.78 -31.98 16.36
CA ALA A 470 10.38 -32.37 16.28
C ALA A 470 9.95 -32.86 14.89
N TYR A 471 10.50 -32.27 13.83
CA TYR A 471 10.27 -32.78 12.47
C TYR A 471 10.86 -34.18 12.26
N GLY A 472 12.04 -34.46 12.81
CA GLY A 472 12.62 -35.80 12.79
C GLY A 472 11.72 -36.80 13.51
N ASP A 473 11.30 -36.47 14.73
CA ASP A 473 10.43 -37.32 15.55
C ASP A 473 9.06 -37.55 14.89
N TYR A 474 8.52 -36.52 14.21
CA TYR A 474 7.28 -36.64 13.45
C TYR A 474 7.41 -37.68 12.32
N LEU A 475 8.50 -37.62 11.54
CA LEU A 475 8.75 -38.59 10.47
C LEU A 475 8.92 -40.01 10.99
N GLU A 476 9.55 -40.19 12.15
CA GLU A 476 9.69 -41.51 12.79
C GLU A 476 8.35 -42.06 13.29
N SER A 477 7.42 -41.20 13.71
CA SER A 477 6.09 -41.61 14.17
C SER A 477 5.11 -42.00 13.05
N GLU A 478 5.36 -41.53 11.83
CA GLU A 478 4.54 -41.81 10.63
C GLU A 478 5.12 -42.95 9.77
N ALA A 479 6.31 -43.45 10.10
CA ALA A 479 7.01 -44.57 9.44
C ALA A 479 6.65 -45.91 10.11
#